data_AF-A0A975F2A6-F1
#
_entry.id   AF-A0A975F2A6-F1
#
_cell.length_a   1.000
_cell.length_b   1.000
_cell.length_c   1.000
_cell.angle_alpha   90.00
_cell.angle_beta   90.00
_cell.angle_gamma   90.00
#
_symmetry.space_group_name_H-M   'P 1'
#
loop_
_entity.id
_entity.type
_entity.pdbx_description
1 polymer ?
#
loop_
_entity_poly.entity_id
_entity_poly.type
_entity_poly.pdbx_seq_one_letter_code
_entity_poly.pdbx_strand_id
1 'polypeptide(L)'
;MMDEVKITEYQRKKNTIIFSIAVGVFNFIFMIVLLVALFIVAVLVIYKVFNFSSSLPLHIVMPFILAAGLILDIILSVKIIRFVIVKFDLKDKINKKIADQYLYSKKSSRP
;
A
#
# COMPACT_ATOMS: atom_id res chain seq x y z
N MET A 1 -13.54 16.24 33.93
CA MET A 1 -13.32 14.78 33.92
C MET A 1 -13.57 14.32 32.50
N MET A 2 -12.51 14.02 31.75
CA MET A 2 -12.65 13.39 30.44
C MET A 2 -12.85 11.90 30.71
N ASP A 3 -14.05 11.39 30.41
CA ASP A 3 -14.33 9.97 30.45
C ASP A 3 -13.33 9.27 29.51
N GLU A 4 -12.38 8.55 30.10
CA GLU A 4 -11.64 7.52 29.37
C GLU A 4 -12.67 6.51 28.88
N VAL A 5 -13.10 6.67 27.62
CA VAL A 5 -13.92 5.68 26.93
C VAL A 5 -13.10 4.40 26.86
N LYS A 6 -13.27 3.52 27.86
CA LYS A 6 -12.70 2.17 27.86
C LYS A 6 -13.32 1.41 26.70
N ILE A 7 -12.64 1.45 25.56
CA ILE A 7 -13.01 0.70 24.37
C ILE A 7 -13.02 -0.78 24.76
N THR A 8 -14.20 -1.40 24.70
CA THR A 8 -14.34 -2.83 25.00
C THR A 8 -13.57 -3.66 23.98
N GLU A 9 -13.08 -4.83 24.40
CA GLU A 9 -12.42 -5.83 23.53
C GLU A 9 -13.18 -6.05 22.20
N TYR A 10 -14.51 -6.07 22.26
CA TYR A 10 -15.40 -6.17 21.11
C TYR A 10 -15.30 -4.97 20.15
N GLN A 11 -15.30 -3.73 20.66
CA GLN A 11 -15.12 -2.53 19.85
C GLN A 11 -13.72 -2.47 19.23
N ARG A 12 -12.69 -2.93 19.94
CA ARG A 12 -11.32 -3.01 19.41
C ARG A 12 -11.21 -4.04 18.28
N LYS A 13 -11.87 -5.21 18.39
CA LYS A 13 -11.97 -6.19 17.29
C LYS A 13 -12.73 -5.61 16.09
N LYS A 14 -13.86 -4.93 16.31
CA LYS A 14 -14.65 -4.32 15.23
C LYS A 14 -13.85 -3.26 14.47
N ASN A 15 -13.17 -2.36 15.19
CA ASN A 15 -12.32 -1.33 14.59
C ASN A 15 -11.15 -1.93 13.81
N THR A 16 -10.59 -3.04 14.30
CA THR A 16 -9.53 -3.77 13.60
C THR A 16 -10.02 -4.36 12.28
N ILE A 17 -11.22 -4.96 12.25
CA ILE A 17 -11.81 -5.50 11.01
C ILE A 17 -12.07 -4.37 10.02
N ILE A 18 -12.67 -3.26 10.47
CA ILE A 18 -12.94 -2.08 9.64
C ILE A 18 -11.63 -1.51 9.09
N PHE A 19 -10.58 -1.43 9.91
CA PHE A 19 -9.27 -0.97 9.47
C PHE A 19 -8.66 -1.91 8.42
N SER A 20 -8.69 -3.23 8.63
CA SER A 20 -8.18 -4.20 7.66
C SER A 20 -8.94 -4.13 6.32
N ILE A 21 -10.27 -3.94 6.36
CA ILE A 21 -11.07 -3.75 5.15
C ILE A 21 -10.69 -2.44 4.46
N ALA A 22 -10.58 -1.34 5.21
CA ALA A 22 -10.20 -0.04 4.66
C ALA A 22 -8.80 -0.07 4.03
N VAL A 23 -7.84 -0.72 4.68
CA VAL A 23 -6.48 -0.93 4.15
C VAL A 23 -6.51 -1.81 2.91
N GLY A 24 -7.30 -2.89 2.90
CA GLY A 24 -7.45 -3.75 1.73
C GLY A 24 -8.03 -3.00 0.53
N VAL A 25 -9.09 -2.21 0.73
CA VAL A 25 -9.69 -1.36 -0.31
C VAL A 25 -8.70 -0.31 -0.79
N PHE A 26 -7.97 0.33 0.12
CA PHE A 26 -6.96 1.30 -0.23
C PHE A 26 -5.84 0.69 -1.08
N ASN A 27 -5.29 -0.46 -0.67
CA ASN A 27 -4.25 -1.17 -1.43
C ASN A 27 -4.76 -1.57 -2.82
N PHE A 28 -6.00 -2.05 -2.92
CA PHE A 28 -6.58 -2.43 -4.21
C PHE A 28 -6.68 -1.23 -5.16
N ILE A 29 -7.20 -0.10 -4.68
CA ILE A 29 -7.28 1.13 -5.48
C ILE A 29 -5.87 1.62 -5.84
N PHE A 30 -4.95 1.59 -4.89
CA PHE A 30 -3.57 2.03 -5.08
C PHE A 30 -2.84 1.20 -6.14
N MET A 31 -3.00 -0.13 -6.11
CA MET A 31 -2.44 -1.04 -7.10
C MET A 31 -2.95 -0.71 -8.52
N ILE A 32 -4.26 -0.46 -8.68
CA ILE A 32 -4.84 -0.08 -9.98
C ILE A 32 -4.24 1.23 -10.48
N VAL A 33 -4.21 2.26 -9.63
CA VAL A 33 -3.64 3.57 -9.99
C VAL A 33 -2.17 3.44 -10.39
N LEU A 34 -1.40 2.66 -9.64
CA LEU A 34 0.02 2.45 -9.89
C LEU A 34 0.26 1.69 -11.20
N LEU A 35 -0.54 0.67 -11.49
CA LEU A 35 -0.46 -0.07 -12.75
C LEU A 35 -0.77 0.82 -13.95
N VAL A 36 -1.83 1.63 -13.86
CA VAL A 36 -2.20 2.60 -14.92
C VAL A 36 -1.09 3.62 -15.12
N ALA A 37 -0.53 4.16 -14.04
CA ALA A 37 0.59 5.11 -14.12
C ALA A 37 1.82 4.49 -14.80
N LEU A 38 2.21 3.28 -14.42
CA LEU A 38 3.34 2.58 -15.05
C LEU A 38 3.08 2.29 -16.52
N PHE A 39 1.85 1.91 -16.88
CA PHE A 39 1.47 1.68 -18.27
C PHE A 39 1.59 2.97 -19.09
N ILE A 40 1.06 4.09 -18.59
CA ILE A 40 1.19 5.40 -19.25
C ILE A 40 2.66 5.77 -19.43
N VAL A 41 3.49 5.62 -18.39
CA VAL A 41 4.93 5.89 -18.48
C VAL A 41 5.59 5.02 -19.53
N ALA A 42 5.29 3.73 -19.58
CA ALA A 42 5.86 2.82 -20.56
C ALA A 42 5.46 3.18 -22.00
N VAL A 43 4.19 3.49 -22.24
CA VAL A 43 3.70 3.97 -23.54
C VAL A 43 4.44 5.25 -23.94
N LEU A 44 4.56 6.23 -23.03
CA LEU A 44 5.29 7.45 -23.30
C LEU A 44 6.76 7.19 -23.63
N VAL A 45 7.43 6.30 -22.91
CA VAL A 45 8.83 5.96 -23.18
C VAL A 45 8.97 5.29 -24.55
N ILE A 46 8.14 4.28 -24.85
CA ILE A 46 8.22 3.51 -26.10
C ILE A 46 7.92 4.40 -27.33
N TYR A 47 6.85 5.19 -27.28
CA TYR A 47 6.44 6.01 -28.42
C TYR A 47 7.22 7.32 -28.53
N LYS A 48 7.54 7.99 -27.41
CA LYS A 48 8.17 9.33 -27.45
C LYS A 48 9.69 9.29 -27.45
N VAL A 49 10.31 8.30 -26.79
CA VAL A 49 11.78 8.21 -26.68
C VAL A 49 12.34 7.28 -27.73
N PHE A 50 11.73 6.10 -27.91
CA PHE A 50 12.23 5.10 -28.85
C PHE A 50 11.58 5.15 -30.23
N ASN A 51 10.54 5.98 -30.44
CA ASN A 51 9.83 6.15 -31.72
C ASN A 51 9.38 4.82 -32.36
N PHE A 52 9.13 3.79 -31.55
CA PHE A 52 8.62 2.51 -32.08
C PHE A 52 7.15 2.68 -32.46
N SER A 53 6.84 2.55 -33.76
CA SER A 53 5.46 2.57 -34.26
C SER A 53 4.73 1.23 -34.06
N SER A 54 5.47 0.17 -33.77
CA SER A 54 4.96 -1.19 -33.60
C SER A 54 4.46 -1.44 -32.18
N SER A 55 3.39 -2.23 -32.02
CA SER A 55 2.85 -2.62 -30.70
C SER A 55 3.64 -3.75 -30.02
N LEU A 56 4.48 -4.47 -30.77
CA LEU A 56 5.32 -5.59 -30.30
C LEU A 56 6.14 -5.29 -29.02
N PRO A 57 6.83 -4.14 -28.89
CA PRO A 57 7.59 -3.80 -27.70
C PRO A 57 6.71 -3.69 -26.43
N LEU A 58 5.46 -3.25 -26.56
CA LEU A 58 4.55 -3.16 -25.41
C LEU A 58 4.24 -4.54 -24.83
N HIS A 59 4.01 -5.54 -25.69
CA HIS A 59 3.73 -6.91 -25.24
C HIS A 59 4.92 -7.55 -24.51
N ILE A 60 6.15 -7.22 -24.93
CA ILE A 60 7.38 -7.72 -24.29
C ILE A 60 7.61 -7.02 -22.95
N VAL A 61 7.34 -5.72 -22.86
CA VAL A 61 7.57 -4.90 -21.65
C VAL A 61 6.45 -5.07 -20.61
N MET A 62 5.24 -5.47 -21.02
CA MET A 62 4.09 -5.70 -20.14
C MET A 62 4.35 -6.61 -18.93
N PRO A 63 4.95 -7.81 -19.07
CA PRO A 63 5.27 -8.65 -17.91
C PRO A 63 6.25 -7.97 -16.94
N PHE A 64 7.19 -7.16 -17.45
CA PHE A 64 8.10 -6.39 -16.60
C PHE A 64 7.38 -5.25 -15.87
N ILE A 65 6.45 -4.56 -16.52
CA ILE A 65 5.61 -3.53 -15.91
C ILE A 65 4.77 -4.14 -14.78
N LEU A 66 4.19 -5.31 -15.00
CA LEU A 66 3.42 -6.03 -13.99
C LEU A 66 4.28 -6.42 -12.80
N ALA A 67 5.46 -7.01 -13.05
CA ALA A 67 6.39 -7.38 -11.98
C ALA A 67 6.87 -6.16 -11.18
N ALA A 68 7.26 -5.08 -11.86
CA ALA A 68 7.68 -3.83 -11.23
C ALA A 68 6.53 -3.19 -10.44
N GLY A 69 5.31 -3.22 -11.00
CA GLY A 69 4.11 -2.72 -10.35
C GLY A 69 3.81 -3.45 -9.05
N LEU A 70 3.86 -4.78 -9.05
CA LEU A 70 3.67 -5.60 -7.84
C LEU A 70 4.73 -5.31 -6.77
N ILE A 71 6.00 -5.22 -7.15
CA ILE A 71 7.09 -4.93 -6.21
C ILE A 71 6.91 -3.54 -5.59
N LEU A 72 6.63 -2.53 -6.42
CA LEU A 72 6.40 -1.16 -5.97
C LEU A 72 5.17 -1.08 -5.07
N ASP A 73 4.08 -1.75 -5.44
CA ASP A 73 2.85 -1.79 -4.67
C ASP A 73 3.08 -2.33 -3.26
N ILE A 74 3.84 -3.42 -3.10
CA ILE A 74 4.18 -3.98 -1.78
C ILE A 74 4.96 -2.95 -0.93
N ILE A 75 6.00 -2.32 -1.52
CA ILE A 75 6.85 -1.37 -0.80
C ILE A 75 6.07 -0.11 -0.39
N LEU A 76 5.26 0.43 -1.32
CA LEU A 76 4.46 1.63 -1.11
C LEU A 76 3.29 1.36 -0.15
N SER A 77 2.62 0.22 -0.27
CA SER A 77 1.55 -0.20 0.63
C SER A 77 2.01 -0.20 2.08
N VAL A 78 3.17 -0.80 2.39
CA VAL A 78 3.72 -0.79 3.75
C VAL A 78 3.99 0.64 4.25
N LYS A 79 4.56 1.50 3.41
CA LYS A 79 4.81 2.90 3.76
C LYS A 79 3.53 3.70 3.98
N ILE A 80 2.53 3.54 3.12
CA ILE A 80 1.27 4.28 3.20
C ILE A 80 0.45 3.82 4.40
N ILE A 81 0.34 2.50 4.63
CA ILE A 81 -0.33 1.97 5.81
C ILE A 81 0.32 2.52 7.08
N ARG A 82 1.66 2.54 7.15
CA ARG A 82 2.39 3.13 8.27
C ARG A 82 2.10 4.62 8.43
N PHE A 83 2.06 5.36 7.33
CA PHE A 83 1.73 6.79 7.33
C PHE A 83 0.30 7.04 7.83
N VAL A 84 -0.68 6.24 7.38
CA VAL A 84 -2.07 6.32 7.83
C VAL A 84 -2.17 6.01 9.32
N ILE A 85 -1.49 4.96 9.81
CA ILE A 85 -1.48 4.61 11.24
C ILE A 85 -0.93 5.77 12.09
N VAL A 86 0.18 6.38 11.66
CA VAL A 86 0.82 7.49 12.40
C VAL A 86 0.01 8.78 12.30
N LYS A 87 -0.54 9.11 11.13
CA LYS A 87 -1.23 10.39 10.89
C LYS A 87 -2.62 10.45 11.52
N PHE A 88 -3.31 9.32 11.62
CA PHE A 88 -4.64 9.23 12.23
C PHE A 88 -4.62 8.76 13.69
N ASP A 89 -3.43 8.67 14.30
CA ASP A 89 -3.20 8.20 15.67
C ASP A 89 -3.97 6.91 16.02
N LEU A 90 -3.96 5.99 15.07
CA LEU A 90 -4.74 4.75 15.15
C LEU A 90 -4.08 3.69 16.05
N LYS A 91 -2.89 3.99 16.60
CA LYS A 91 -2.11 3.08 17.46
C LYS A 91 -2.89 2.55 18.65
N ASP A 92 -3.67 3.42 19.30
CA ASP A 92 -4.43 3.05 20.51
C ASP A 92 -5.84 2.53 20.20
N LYS A 93 -6.29 2.69 18.94
CA LYS A 93 -7.61 2.29 18.46
C LYS A 93 -7.64 0.93 17.74
N ILE A 94 -6.47 0.42 17.37
CA ILE A 94 -6.31 -0.86 16.66
C ILE A 94 -5.56 -1.85 17.55
N ASN A 95 -5.76 -3.15 17.31
CA ASN A 95 -5.03 -4.19 18.02
C ASN A 95 -3.49 -4.01 17.91
N LYS A 96 -2.82 -3.97 19.06
CA LYS A 96 -1.38 -3.72 19.21
C LYS A 96 -0.52 -4.64 18.33
N LYS A 97 -0.96 -5.88 18.13
CA LYS A 97 -0.27 -6.88 17.28
C LYS A 97 -0.21 -6.49 15.79
N ILE A 98 -1.25 -5.81 15.28
CA ILE A 98 -1.31 -5.35 13.88
C ILE A 98 -0.57 -4.03 13.74
N ALA A 99 -0.72 -3.14 14.72
CA ALA A 99 0.07 -1.92 14.78
C ALA A 99 1.58 -2.25 14.76
N ASP A 100 2.02 -3.23 15.57
CA ASP A 100 3.41 -3.68 15.61
C ASP A 100 3.83 -4.36 14.29
N GLN A 101 2.97 -5.15 13.63
CA GLN A 101 3.32 -5.76 12.33
C GLN A 101 3.68 -4.73 11.25
N TYR A 102 3.04 -3.55 11.24
CA TYR A 102 3.33 -2.46 10.29
C TYR A 102 4.35 -1.42 10.80
N LEU A 103 4.50 -1.27 12.12
CA LEU A 103 5.43 -0.30 12.73
C LEU A 103 6.82 -0.89 13.01
N TYR A 104 6.91 -2.19 13.27
CA TYR A 104 8.11 -2.91 13.72
C TYR A 104 9.01 -3.42 12.59
N SER A 105 8.81 -2.96 11.34
CA SER A 105 9.84 -3.06 10.28
C SER A 105 11.12 -2.26 10.63
N LYS A 106 11.18 -1.59 11.80
CA LYS A 106 12.32 -0.80 12.26
C LYS A 106 13.18 -1.48 13.35
N LYS A 107 12.93 -2.74 13.76
CA LYS A 107 13.73 -3.34 14.86
C LYS A 107 14.19 -4.79 14.67
N SER A 108 14.50 -5.21 13.43
CA SER A 108 15.29 -6.44 13.22
C SER A 108 16.56 -6.25 12.39
N SER A 109 17.02 -5.01 12.18
CA SER A 109 18.39 -4.76 11.75
C SER A 109 19.25 -4.34 12.94
N ARG A 110 19.94 -5.36 13.47
CA ARG A 110 21.22 -5.38 14.20
C ARG A 110 21.19 -5.17 15.71
N PRO A 111 22.17 -5.76 16.43
CA PRO A 111 23.31 -6.58 15.97
C PRO A 111 23.00 -8.07 15.85
#